data_AF-A0A645DIL3-F1
#
_entry.id   AF-A0A645DIL3-F1
#
_cell.length_a   1.000
_cell.length_b   1.000
_cell.length_c   1.000
_cell.angle_alpha   90.00
_cell.angle_beta   90.00
_cell.angle_gamma   90.00
#
_symmetry.space_group_name_H-M   'P 1'
#
loop_
_entity.id
_entity.type
_entity.pdbx_description
1 polymer ?
#
loop_
_entity_poly.entity_id
_entity_poly.type
_entity_poly.pdbx_seq_one_letter_code
_entity_poly.pdbx_strand_id
1 'polypeptide(L)'
;MVADSSGNIAIDNGDGTTTEIDYNGSNYLDIGLGLSVSGTSGSYQLDTRTAVKSSLSGLDIFGYGVDQNGVPNNFYSLFSDIANDLSTGNISALSKELSTLSTSHDNLLIALADIGNTSSFVENVSSQLQSDRVSLQELQNSVESVDLAEEIMYNKEFEMAWTVTLQLGSNILPKTIFDFL
;
A
#
# COMPACT_ATOMS: atom_id res chain seq x y z
N MET A 1 -17.73 15.19 -22.19
CA MET A 1 -17.23 14.50 -20.98
C MET A 1 -17.07 15.57 -19.92
N VAL A 2 -17.62 15.33 -18.73
CA VAL A 2 -17.65 16.26 -17.60
C VAL A 2 -17.26 15.50 -16.34
N ALA A 3 -16.80 16.24 -15.32
CA ALA A 3 -16.62 15.67 -13.99
C ALA A 3 -17.99 15.30 -13.39
N ASP A 4 -18.14 14.07 -12.92
CA ASP A 4 -19.32 13.64 -12.17
C ASP A 4 -19.31 14.18 -10.73
N SER A 5 -20.36 13.90 -9.96
CA SER A 5 -20.50 14.32 -8.55
C SER A 5 -19.43 13.75 -7.60
N SER A 6 -18.65 12.76 -8.06
CA SER A 6 -17.56 12.12 -7.33
C SER A 6 -16.18 12.66 -7.74
N GLY A 7 -16.13 13.60 -8.68
CA GLY A 7 -14.90 14.18 -9.21
C GLY A 7 -14.19 13.30 -10.24
N ASN A 8 -14.81 12.21 -10.69
CA ASN A 8 -14.28 11.34 -11.72
C ASN A 8 -14.76 11.81 -13.10
N ILE A 9 -14.07 11.38 -14.14
CA ILE A 9 -14.34 11.81 -15.51
C ILE A 9 -15.41 10.91 -16.10
N ALA A 10 -16.52 11.50 -16.51
CA ALA A 10 -17.68 10.79 -17.01
C ALA A 10 -18.10 11.28 -18.40
N ILE A 11 -18.74 10.39 -19.16
CA ILE A 11 -19.34 10.74 -20.46
C ILE A 11 -20.60 11.57 -20.18
N ASP A 12 -20.67 12.75 -20.78
CA ASP A 12 -21.85 13.61 -20.75
C ASP A 12 -22.84 13.10 -21.79
N ASN A 13 -24.01 12.66 -21.37
CA ASN A 13 -25.03 12.18 -22.30
C ASN A 13 -25.85 13.32 -22.92
N GLY A 14 -25.61 14.58 -22.54
CA GLY A 14 -26.29 15.75 -23.09
C GLY A 14 -27.72 15.94 -22.59
N ASP A 15 -28.17 15.12 -21.64
CA ASP A 15 -29.47 15.18 -20.96
C ASP A 15 -29.35 15.54 -19.47
N GLY A 16 -28.15 15.92 -19.03
CA GLY A 16 -27.82 16.19 -17.62
C GLY A 16 -27.44 14.94 -16.82
N THR A 17 -27.34 13.77 -17.45
CA THR A 17 -26.79 12.56 -16.84
C THR A 17 -25.36 12.28 -17.30
N THR A 18 -24.53 11.87 -16.35
CA THR A 18 -23.14 11.45 -16.60
C THR A 18 -23.02 9.95 -16.47
N THR A 19 -22.55 9.28 -17.52
CA THR A 19 -22.20 7.86 -17.49
C THR A 19 -20.75 7.68 -17.03
N GLU A 20 -20.57 6.95 -15.94
CA GLU A 20 -19.27 6.62 -15.38
C GLU A 20 -18.44 5.82 -16.39
N ILE A 21 -17.17 6.18 -16.51
CA ILE A 21 -16.23 5.44 -17.37
C ILE A 21 -15.66 4.32 -16.53
N ASP A 22 -15.86 3.09 -17.02
CA ASP A 22 -15.34 1.90 -16.38
C ASP A 22 -13.82 2.05 -16.15
N TYR A 23 -13.35 1.70 -14.95
CA TYR A 23 -11.95 1.86 -14.51
C TYR A 23 -11.41 3.30 -14.35
N ASN A 24 -12.26 4.33 -14.35
CA ASN A 24 -11.84 5.71 -14.04
C ASN A 24 -11.86 6.04 -12.53
N GLY A 25 -12.59 5.25 -11.73
CA GLY A 25 -12.74 5.46 -10.29
C GLY A 25 -11.43 5.39 -9.50
N SER A 26 -11.34 6.23 -8.46
CA SER A 26 -10.22 6.20 -7.53
C SER A 26 -10.28 4.96 -6.62
N ASN A 27 -9.44 3.97 -6.90
CA ASN A 27 -9.23 2.77 -6.08
C ASN A 27 -8.10 3.01 -5.07
N TYR A 28 -8.39 2.68 -3.82
CA TYR A 28 -7.44 2.78 -2.71
C TYR A 28 -7.12 1.38 -2.17
N LEU A 29 -5.85 1.13 -1.90
CA LEU A 29 -5.31 -0.09 -1.34
C LEU A 29 -4.83 0.17 0.09
N ASP A 30 -5.28 -0.66 1.04
CA ASP A 30 -4.69 -0.70 2.38
C ASP A 30 -3.43 -1.56 2.34
N ILE A 31 -2.33 -0.99 2.81
CA ILE A 31 -1.01 -1.64 2.89
C ILE A 31 -0.65 -2.07 4.32
N GLY A 32 -1.65 -2.17 5.20
CA GLY A 32 -1.48 -2.63 6.58
C GLY A 32 -1.26 -1.52 7.60
N LEU A 33 -1.57 -0.27 7.24
CA LEU A 33 -1.45 0.90 8.12
C LEU A 33 -2.71 1.17 8.95
N GLY A 34 -3.75 0.34 8.76
CA GLY A 34 -5.05 0.54 9.41
C GLY A 34 -5.84 1.59 8.66
N LEU A 35 -6.51 1.19 7.58
CA LEU A 35 -7.40 2.06 6.82
C LEU A 35 -8.48 2.65 7.72
N SER A 36 -8.42 3.96 7.96
CA SER A 36 -9.50 4.68 8.63
C SER A 36 -10.43 5.30 7.59
N VAL A 37 -11.66 4.78 7.53
CA VAL A 37 -12.72 5.31 6.68
C VAL A 37 -13.63 6.15 7.56
N SER A 38 -13.69 7.45 7.29
CA SER A 38 -14.62 8.36 7.96
C SER A 38 -15.77 8.67 7.01
N GLY A 39 -16.99 8.23 7.34
CA GLY A 39 -18.14 8.46 6.46
C GLY A 39 -19.41 7.76 6.92
N THR A 40 -20.55 8.39 6.68
CA THR A 40 -21.88 7.77 6.78
C THR A 40 -22.34 7.40 5.38
N SER A 41 -22.97 6.23 5.24
CA SER A 41 -23.52 5.62 4.02
C SER A 41 -23.57 6.54 2.79
N GLY A 42 -22.64 6.35 1.84
CA GLY A 42 -22.65 7.01 0.52
C GLY A 42 -21.55 8.06 0.28
N SER A 43 -20.77 8.44 1.30
CA SER A 43 -19.55 9.25 1.11
C SER A 43 -18.48 8.81 2.10
N TYR A 44 -17.60 7.91 1.63
CA TYR A 44 -16.45 7.44 2.38
C TYR A 44 -15.30 8.41 2.14
N GLN A 45 -14.99 9.25 3.13
CA GLN A 45 -13.75 10.03 3.13
C GLN A 45 -12.66 9.12 3.69
N LEU A 46 -11.86 8.56 2.79
CA LEU A 46 -10.65 7.83 3.15
C LEU A 46 -9.59 8.82 3.60
N ASP A 47 -8.98 8.57 4.76
CA ASP A 47 -7.77 9.29 5.13
C ASP A 47 -6.64 8.85 4.18
N THR A 48 -6.30 9.73 3.24
CA THR A 48 -5.24 9.57 2.23
C THR A 48 -3.85 9.36 2.82
N ARG A 49 -3.67 9.52 4.13
CA ARG A 49 -2.42 9.18 4.84
C ARG A 49 -2.30 7.69 5.15
N THR A 50 -3.42 6.97 5.18
CA THR A 50 -3.49 5.53 5.52
C THR A 50 -3.83 4.64 4.33
N ALA A 51 -4.28 5.23 3.22
CA ALA A 51 -4.71 4.51 2.04
C ALA A 51 -3.88 4.91 0.81
N VAL A 52 -3.29 3.93 0.12
CA VAL A 52 -2.54 4.19 -1.12
C VAL A 52 -3.49 4.24 -2.29
N LYS A 53 -3.58 5.37 -3.01
CA LYS A 53 -4.31 5.42 -4.29
C LYS A 53 -3.56 4.57 -5.32
N SER A 54 -4.13 3.42 -5.67
CA SER A 54 -3.53 2.46 -6.61
C SER A 54 -4.02 2.68 -8.05
N SER A 55 -5.11 3.40 -8.24
CA SER A 55 -5.65 3.71 -9.57
C SER A 55 -5.07 5.00 -10.12
N LEU A 56 -4.59 4.95 -11.35
CA LEU A 56 -4.31 6.12 -12.15
C LEU A 56 -5.23 6.08 -13.38
N SER A 57 -6.05 7.11 -13.55
CA SER A 57 -6.94 7.22 -14.70
C SER A 57 -6.12 7.54 -15.94
N GLY A 58 -6.06 6.61 -16.89
CA GLY A 58 -5.41 6.85 -18.18
C GLY A 58 -6.05 8.01 -18.94
N LEU A 59 -7.33 8.29 -18.69
CA LEU A 59 -8.04 9.41 -19.31
C LEU A 59 -7.56 10.77 -18.77
N ASP A 60 -7.16 10.82 -17.50
CA ASP A 60 -6.62 12.02 -16.87
C ASP A 60 -5.20 12.30 -17.38
N ILE A 61 -4.44 11.24 -17.67
CA ILE A 61 -3.06 11.33 -18.21
C ILE A 61 -3.07 11.68 -19.69
N PHE A 62 -3.84 10.94 -20.50
CA PHE A 62 -3.82 11.06 -21.95
C PHE A 62 -4.77 12.15 -22.47
N GLY A 63 -5.57 12.74 -21.59
CA GLY A 63 -6.48 13.82 -21.90
C GLY A 63 -7.73 13.39 -22.66
N TYR A 64 -8.76 14.22 -22.59
CA TYR A 64 -10.05 13.95 -23.19
C TYR A 64 -10.76 15.25 -23.61
N GLY A 65 -11.67 15.13 -24.56
CA GLY A 65 -12.46 16.25 -25.08
C GLY A 65 -11.75 17.07 -26.16
N VAL A 66 -12.41 18.15 -26.54
CA VAL A 66 -11.96 19.14 -27.53
C VAL A 66 -11.91 20.50 -26.85
N ASP A 67 -10.86 21.29 -27.12
CA ASP A 67 -10.79 22.70 -26.71
C ASP A 67 -11.95 23.51 -27.36
N GLN A 68 -12.28 24.68 -26.80
CA GLN A 68 -13.21 25.67 -27.38
C GLN A 68 -12.90 26.02 -28.85
N ASN A 69 -11.68 25.76 -29.29
CA ASN A 69 -11.23 25.99 -30.66
C ASN A 69 -11.31 24.77 -31.58
N GLY A 70 -11.89 23.65 -31.14
CA GLY A 70 -12.04 22.43 -31.93
C GLY A 70 -10.77 21.56 -32.01
N VAL A 71 -9.70 21.90 -31.28
CA VAL A 71 -8.48 21.08 -31.21
C VAL A 71 -8.72 19.94 -30.22
N PRO A 72 -8.50 18.67 -30.60
CA PRO A 72 -8.63 17.55 -29.68
C PRO A 72 -7.58 17.63 -28.57
N ASN A 73 -8.01 17.50 -27.31
CA ASN A 73 -7.12 17.51 -26.16
C ASN A 73 -6.75 16.09 -25.69
N ASN A 74 -6.89 15.12 -26.60
CA ASN A 74 -6.47 13.74 -26.40
C ASN A 74 -5.18 13.48 -27.18
N PHE A 75 -4.22 12.83 -26.52
CA PHE A 75 -2.89 12.56 -27.06
C PHE A 75 -2.93 11.91 -28.45
N TYR A 76 -3.87 10.98 -28.66
CA TYR A 76 -3.98 10.23 -29.91
C TYR A 76 -4.45 11.09 -31.09
N SER A 77 -5.50 11.89 -30.93
CA SER A 77 -5.95 12.73 -32.04
C SER A 77 -5.02 13.92 -32.24
N LEU A 78 -4.38 14.44 -31.18
CA LEU A 78 -3.37 15.47 -31.33
C LEU A 78 -2.18 15.01 -32.18
N PHE A 79 -1.69 13.78 -31.98
CA PHE A 79 -0.67 13.20 -32.84
C PHE A 79 -1.15 12.96 -34.29
N SER A 80 -2.41 12.56 -34.46
CA SER A 80 -3.02 12.39 -35.78
C SER A 80 -3.14 13.72 -36.53
N ASP A 81 -3.54 14.78 -35.83
CA ASP A 81 -3.72 16.11 -36.41
C ASP A 81 -2.37 16.74 -36.76
N ILE A 82 -1.37 16.63 -35.87
CA ILE A 82 0.01 17.03 -36.15
C ILE A 82 0.56 16.31 -37.39
N ALA A 83 0.31 15.00 -37.54
CA ALA A 83 0.77 14.24 -38.71
C ALA A 83 0.09 14.69 -40.02
N ASN A 84 -1.20 15.03 -39.95
CA ASN A 84 -1.96 15.57 -41.09
C ASN A 84 -1.52 16.99 -41.44
N ASP A 85 -1.26 17.84 -40.46
CA ASP A 85 -0.82 19.23 -40.64
C ASP A 85 0.62 19.32 -41.14
N LEU A 86 1.49 18.39 -40.73
CA LEU A 86 2.81 18.21 -41.33
C LEU A 86 2.74 17.79 -42.80
N SER A 87 1.75 16.96 -43.15
CA SER A 87 1.56 16.46 -44.52
C SER A 87 0.93 17.51 -45.44
N THR A 88 0.11 18.42 -44.89
CA THR A 88 -0.58 19.48 -45.63
C THR A 88 0.19 20.81 -45.64
N GLY A 89 1.23 20.95 -44.81
CA GLY A 89 2.11 22.12 -44.77
C GLY A 89 1.53 23.33 -44.02
N ASN A 90 0.60 23.10 -43.08
CA ASN A 90 -0.17 24.16 -42.42
C ASN A 90 0.54 24.66 -41.14
N ILE A 91 1.56 25.52 -41.31
CA ILE A 91 2.48 25.93 -40.23
C ILE A 91 1.77 26.67 -39.07
N SER A 92 0.66 27.37 -39.34
CA SER A 92 -0.03 28.15 -38.30
C SER A 92 -0.86 27.28 -37.35
N ALA A 93 -1.40 26.15 -37.82
CA ALA A 93 -2.16 25.21 -37.01
C ALA A 93 -1.22 24.30 -36.20
N LEU A 94 -0.11 23.88 -36.81
CA LEU A 94 0.97 23.13 -36.16
C LEU A 94 1.52 23.79 -34.88
N SER A 95 1.69 25.12 -34.88
CA SER A 95 2.18 25.85 -33.70
C SER A 95 1.21 25.75 -32.51
N LYS A 96 -0.10 25.76 -32.78
CA LYS A 96 -1.13 25.63 -31.76
C LYS A 96 -1.21 24.21 -31.21
N GLU A 97 -1.15 23.22 -32.09
CA GLU A 97 -1.11 21.81 -31.71
C GLU A 97 0.13 21.46 -30.90
N LEU A 98 1.29 22.04 -31.24
CA LEU A 98 2.53 21.85 -30.49
C LEU A 98 2.43 22.45 -29.07
N SER A 99 1.76 23.60 -28.92
CA SER A 99 1.50 24.17 -27.59
C SER A 99 0.60 23.25 -26.76
N THR A 100 -0.46 22.70 -27.36
CA THR A 100 -1.36 21.75 -26.69
C THR A 100 -0.66 20.43 -26.37
N LEU A 101 0.27 19.99 -27.22
CA LEU A 101 1.11 18.81 -26.97
C LEU A 101 2.03 19.03 -25.78
N SER A 102 2.64 20.21 -25.69
CA SER A 102 3.48 20.59 -24.54
C SER A 102 2.68 20.52 -23.24
N THR A 103 1.47 21.10 -23.21
CA THR A 103 0.61 21.02 -22.02
C THR A 103 0.21 19.58 -21.68
N SER A 104 -0.08 18.76 -22.68
CA SER A 104 -0.40 17.35 -22.46
C SER A 104 0.81 16.57 -21.93
N HIS A 105 2.01 16.87 -22.41
CA HIS A 105 3.26 16.33 -21.89
C HIS A 105 3.51 16.75 -20.44
N ASP A 106 3.21 17.99 -20.08
CA ASP A 106 3.32 18.46 -18.68
C ASP A 106 2.37 17.69 -17.75
N ASN A 107 1.15 17.39 -18.20
CA ASN A 107 0.21 16.55 -17.43
C ASN A 107 0.75 15.12 -17.22
N LEU A 108 1.40 14.56 -18.23
CA LEU A 108 2.09 13.26 -18.13
C LEU A 108 3.20 13.33 -17.06
N LEU A 109 4.02 14.40 -17.07
CA LEU A 109 5.08 14.59 -16.07
C LEU A 109 4.52 14.68 -14.64
N ILE A 110 3.39 15.37 -14.44
CA ILE A 110 2.70 15.41 -13.15
C ILE A 110 2.28 14.01 -12.71
N ALA A 111 1.64 13.24 -13.61
CA ALA A 111 1.25 11.87 -13.31
C ALA A 111 2.45 10.97 -12.97
N LEU A 112 3.59 11.14 -13.64
CA LEU A 112 4.83 10.43 -13.30
C LEU A 112 5.34 10.82 -11.91
N ALA A 113 5.30 12.11 -11.57
CA ALA A 113 5.71 12.59 -10.26
C ALA A 113 4.83 12.00 -9.15
N ASP A 114 3.52 11.89 -9.38
CA ASP A 114 2.57 11.28 -8.44
C ASP A 114 2.82 9.78 -8.25
N ILE A 115 3.13 9.04 -9.32
CA ILE A 115 3.58 7.64 -9.22
C ILE A 115 4.87 7.56 -8.40
N GLY A 116 5.84 8.44 -8.67
CA GLY A 116 7.10 8.51 -7.95
C GLY A 116 6.91 8.73 -6.46
N ASN A 117 6.09 9.72 -6.08
CA ASN A 117 5.73 9.98 -4.69
C ASN A 117 5.07 8.76 -4.02
N THR A 118 4.15 8.11 -4.73
CA THR A 118 3.47 6.90 -4.23
C THR A 118 4.45 5.75 -4.04
N SER A 119 5.39 5.54 -4.97
CA SER A 119 6.45 4.54 -4.86
C SER A 119 7.33 4.79 -3.64
N SER A 120 7.81 6.03 -3.47
CA SER A 120 8.60 6.41 -2.30
C SER A 120 7.84 6.24 -0.99
N PHE A 121 6.54 6.54 -0.97
CA PHE A 121 5.70 6.28 0.19
C PHE A 121 5.63 4.78 0.54
N VAL A 122 5.34 3.91 -0.45
CA VAL A 122 5.28 2.46 -0.25
C VAL A 122 6.63 1.89 0.19
N GLU A 123 7.74 2.35 -0.39
CA GLU A 123 9.09 1.94 0.00
C GLU A 123 9.40 2.31 1.46
N ASN A 124 9.06 3.53 1.89
CA ASN A 124 9.24 3.97 3.26
C ASN A 124 8.43 3.12 4.25
N VAL A 125 7.17 2.84 3.94
CA VAL A 125 6.30 1.99 4.78
C VAL A 125 6.84 0.55 4.83
N SER A 126 7.29 0.00 3.71
CA SER A 126 7.92 -1.33 3.67
C SER A 126 9.17 -1.39 4.56
N SER A 127 10.02 -0.37 4.51
CA SER A 127 11.21 -0.28 5.36
C SER A 127 10.84 -0.23 6.85
N GLN A 128 9.84 0.57 7.21
CA GLN A 128 9.34 0.64 8.58
C GLN A 128 8.79 -0.71 9.07
N LEU A 129 7.93 -1.36 8.27
CA LEU A 129 7.38 -2.67 8.62
C LEU A 129 8.47 -3.75 8.77
N GLN A 130 9.55 -3.69 7.99
CA GLN A 130 10.69 -4.58 8.17
C GLN A 130 11.43 -4.33 9.48
N SER A 131 11.64 -3.07 9.85
CA SER A 131 12.25 -2.69 11.14
C SER A 131 11.39 -3.13 12.32
N ASP A 132 10.08 -2.92 12.23
CA ASP A 132 9.13 -3.34 13.26
C ASP A 132 9.11 -4.87 13.40
N ARG A 133 9.16 -5.60 12.28
CA ARG A 133 9.28 -7.07 12.30
C ARG A 133 10.54 -7.53 13.03
N VAL A 134 11.69 -6.92 12.78
CA VAL A 134 12.94 -7.26 13.48
C VAL A 134 12.81 -6.98 14.97
N SER A 135 12.30 -5.81 15.33
CA SER A 135 12.10 -5.42 16.73
C SER A 135 11.13 -6.35 17.47
N LEU A 136 10.04 -6.75 16.81
CA LEU A 136 9.08 -7.71 17.34
C LEU A 136 9.68 -9.11 17.46
N GLN A 137 10.52 -9.53 16.52
CA GLN A 137 11.25 -10.80 16.61
C GLN A 137 12.23 -10.80 17.79
N GLU A 138 12.92 -9.69 18.04
CA GLU A 138 13.80 -9.52 19.21
C GLU A 138 13.00 -9.54 20.52
N LEU A 139 11.87 -8.84 20.56
CA LEU A 139 10.98 -8.86 21.73
C LEU A 139 10.41 -10.25 21.98
N GLN A 140 9.97 -10.94 20.92
CA GLN A 140 9.50 -12.31 20.99
C GLN A 140 10.59 -13.21 21.53
N ASN A 141 11.81 -13.11 20.97
CA ASN A 141 12.93 -13.88 21.47
C ASN A 141 13.24 -13.53 22.94
N SER A 142 13.17 -12.28 23.35
CA SER A 142 13.41 -11.88 24.74
C SER A 142 12.37 -12.44 25.72
N VAL A 143 11.10 -12.57 25.29
CA VAL A 143 10.00 -13.04 26.15
C VAL A 143 9.83 -14.56 26.11
N GLU A 144 10.03 -15.17 24.94
CA GLU A 144 9.79 -16.60 24.70
C GLU A 144 11.08 -17.42 24.67
N SER A 145 12.23 -16.82 24.36
CA SER A 145 13.49 -17.57 24.42
C SER A 145 13.86 -17.78 25.87
N VAL A 146 14.33 -18.99 26.09
CA VAL A 146 14.77 -19.48 27.37
C VAL A 146 16.27 -19.70 27.26
N ASP A 147 17.04 -19.21 28.23
CA ASP A 147 18.48 -19.50 28.27
C ASP A 147 18.66 -20.99 28.59
N LEU A 148 18.98 -21.77 27.57
CA LEU A 148 19.17 -23.21 27.68
C LEU A 148 20.24 -23.57 28.72
N ALA A 149 21.26 -22.75 28.93
CA ALA A 149 22.29 -23.02 29.92
C ALA A 149 21.75 -22.86 31.35
N GLU A 150 20.96 -21.81 31.59
CA GLU A 150 20.33 -21.54 32.89
C GLU A 150 19.26 -22.60 33.21
N GLU A 151 18.40 -22.96 32.25
CA GLU A 151 17.41 -24.01 32.47
C GLU A 151 18.02 -25.40 32.67
N ILE A 152 19.09 -25.73 31.94
CA ILE A 152 19.82 -26.99 32.19
C ILE A 152 20.38 -26.99 33.61
N MET A 153 20.89 -25.85 34.09
CA MET A 153 21.40 -25.74 35.46
C MET A 153 20.28 -25.94 36.48
N TYR A 154 19.15 -25.24 36.35
CA TYR A 154 17.99 -25.44 37.24
C TYR A 154 17.45 -26.87 37.17
N ASN A 155 17.36 -27.45 35.97
CA ASN A 155 16.93 -28.83 35.80
C ASN A 155 17.86 -29.81 36.53
N LYS A 156 19.18 -29.65 36.41
CA LYS A 156 20.15 -30.47 37.16
C LYS A 156 20.10 -30.23 38.65
N GLU A 157 19.84 -29.02 39.10
CA GLU A 157 19.64 -28.70 40.52
C GLU A 157 18.39 -29.42 41.06
N PHE A 158 17.28 -29.40 40.32
CA PHE A 158 16.08 -30.15 40.67
C PHE A 158 16.30 -31.67 40.64
N GLU A 159 17.02 -32.21 39.66
CA GLU A 159 17.39 -33.65 39.63
C GLU A 159 18.26 -34.04 40.83
N MET A 160 19.22 -33.17 41.20
CA MET A 160 20.08 -33.39 42.35
C MET A 160 19.28 -33.35 43.65
N ALA A 161 18.44 -32.32 43.84
CA ALA A 161 17.56 -32.20 44.99
C ALA A 161 16.63 -33.42 45.10
N TRP A 162 16.04 -33.87 43.98
CA TRP A 162 15.21 -35.07 43.93
C TRP A 162 15.98 -36.35 44.28
N THR A 163 17.21 -36.50 43.78
CA THR A 163 18.05 -37.66 44.12
C THR A 163 18.42 -37.66 45.60
N VAL A 164 18.73 -36.48 46.16
CA VAL A 164 19.03 -36.31 47.58
C VAL A 164 17.79 -36.62 48.44
N THR A 165 16.60 -36.15 48.06
CA THR A 165 15.37 -36.47 48.80
C THR A 165 15.02 -37.96 48.72
N LEU A 166 15.23 -38.62 47.58
CA LEU A 166 15.08 -40.08 47.47
C LEU A 166 16.07 -40.84 48.36
N GLN A 167 17.34 -40.42 48.39
CA GLN A 167 18.35 -41.01 49.29
C GLN A 167 17.99 -40.81 50.77
N LEU A 168 17.56 -39.61 51.15
CA LEU A 168 17.07 -39.32 52.51
C LEU A 168 15.82 -40.13 52.84
N GLY A 169 14.85 -40.23 51.92
CA GLY A 169 13.65 -41.05 52.08
C GLY A 169 13.98 -42.54 52.24
N SER A 170 14.95 -43.05 51.50
CA SER A 170 15.47 -44.41 51.64
C SER A 170 16.22 -44.62 52.96
N ASN A 171 16.82 -43.58 53.55
CA ASN A 171 17.45 -43.65 54.87
C ASN A 171 16.43 -43.51 56.02
N ILE A 172 15.32 -42.80 55.77
CA ILE A 172 14.21 -42.61 56.72
C ILE A 172 13.30 -43.84 56.80
N LEU A 173 13.20 -44.65 55.73
CA LEU A 173 12.69 -46.02 55.84
C LEU A 173 13.76 -46.84 56.57
N PRO A 174 13.62 -47.11 57.88
CA PRO A 174 14.70 -47.72 58.63
C PRO A 174 15.03 -49.09 58.04
N LYS A 175 16.32 -49.46 58.08
CA LYS A 175 16.68 -50.87 58.23
C LYS A 175 15.89 -51.40 59.43
N THR A 176 14.83 -52.13 59.09
CA THR A 176 14.32 -53.29 59.81
C THR A 176 13.98 -53.04 61.29
N ILE A 177 12.71 -52.71 61.58
CA ILE A 177 12.06 -53.15 62.82
C ILE A 177 12.20 -54.69 62.99
N PHE A 178 12.35 -55.40 61.86
CA PHE A 178 12.69 -56.83 61.79
C PHE A 178 14.12 -57.22 62.20
N ASP A 179 15.02 -56.27 62.49
CA ASP A 179 16.37 -56.53 63.03
C ASP A 179 16.45 -56.13 64.52
N PHE A 180 15.31 -55.72 65.09
CA PHE A 180 15.16 -55.45 66.53
C PHE A 180 14.29 -56.50 67.26
N LEU A 181 13.66 -57.42 66.52
CA LEU A 181 13.00 -58.63 67.04
C LEU A 181 13.87 -59.85 66.75
#